data_AF-A0A4V5TUD6-F1
#
_entry.id   AF-A0A4V5TUD6-F1
#
_cell.length_a   1.000
_cell.length_b   1.000
_cell.length_c   1.000
_cell.angle_alpha   90.00
_cell.angle_beta   90.00
_cell.angle_gamma   90.00
#
_symmetry.space_group_name_H-M   'P 1'
#
loop_
_entity.id
_entity.type
_entity.pdbx_description
1 polymer ?
#
loop_
_entity_poly.entity_id
_entity_poly.type
_entity_poly.pdbx_seq_one_letter_code
_entity_poly.pdbx_strand_id
1 'polypeptide(L)'
;LQDGTEYHNLVGRPKFPLIEVPVGRGLMKGQPPELFQAALPFIGESELEYSQQLKTIIQKMNGEWNGEKAKAIPMVPKEIFVERMIEKLERAHISAGIETEDIRLQSFSLDEMSHIFIGGRIEVFVIA
;
A
#
# COMPACT_ATOMS: atom_id res chain seq x y z
N LEU A 1 -23.98 4.98 -1.73
CA LEU A 1 -24.63 5.75 -0.63
C LEU A 1 -26.08 5.98 -1.05
N GLN A 2 -26.99 5.08 -0.63
CA GLN A 2 -28.42 5.14 -0.98
C GLN A 2 -29.23 5.94 0.06
N ASP A 3 -28.63 6.36 1.17
CA ASP A 3 -29.28 7.13 2.24
C ASP A 3 -28.81 8.60 2.24
N GLY A 4 -29.76 9.54 2.14
CA GLY A 4 -29.50 10.98 2.15
C GLY A 4 -28.90 11.50 3.46
N THR A 5 -29.09 10.77 4.57
CA THR A 5 -28.56 11.17 5.89
C THR A 5 -27.05 10.98 6.00
N GLU A 6 -26.46 10.02 5.28
CA GLU A 6 -25.00 9.82 5.25
C GLU A 6 -24.27 11.04 4.66
N TYR A 7 -24.86 11.68 3.65
CA TYR A 7 -24.31 12.89 3.03
C TYR A 7 -24.26 14.07 4.02
N HIS A 8 -25.27 14.21 4.88
CA HIS A 8 -25.31 15.28 5.88
C HIS A 8 -24.14 15.21 6.86
N ASN A 9 -23.73 14.01 7.23
CA ASN A 9 -22.60 13.80 8.14
C ASN A 9 -21.25 14.07 7.46
N LEU A 10 -21.14 13.79 6.16
CA LEU A 10 -19.89 13.92 5.41
C LEU A 10 -19.59 15.36 4.96
N VAL A 11 -20.57 16.00 4.34
CA VAL A 11 -20.38 17.31 3.69
C VAL A 11 -21.21 18.43 4.31
N GLY A 12 -22.21 18.10 5.13
CA GLY A 12 -23.20 19.06 5.63
C GLY A 12 -24.51 19.01 4.84
N ARG A 13 -25.42 19.96 5.08
CA ARG A 13 -26.74 19.98 4.43
C ARG A 13 -26.67 20.67 3.06
N PRO A 14 -26.73 19.95 1.93
CA PRO A 14 -26.75 20.56 0.61
C PRO A 14 -28.07 21.30 0.39
N LYS A 15 -28.05 22.33 -0.46
CA LYS A 15 -29.26 23.07 -0.87
C LYS A 15 -30.09 22.35 -1.95
N PHE A 16 -29.57 21.24 -2.49
CA PHE A 16 -30.15 20.51 -3.61
C PHE A 16 -30.25 19.02 -3.29
N PRO A 17 -31.32 18.33 -3.72
CA PRO A 17 -31.45 16.89 -3.54
C PRO A 17 -30.50 16.14 -4.48
N LEU A 18 -29.76 15.17 -3.94
CA LEU A 18 -28.96 14.23 -4.74
C LEU A 18 -29.85 13.05 -5.16
N ILE A 19 -30.64 13.23 -6.21
CA ILE A 19 -31.46 12.16 -6.80
C ILE A 19 -30.90 11.89 -8.20
N GLU A 20 -30.61 10.61 -8.50
CA GLU A 20 -30.21 10.14 -9.83
C GLU A 20 -29.08 10.95 -10.48
N VAL A 21 -27.99 11.14 -9.74
CA VAL A 21 -26.84 11.88 -10.24
C VAL A 21 -25.99 11.03 -11.20
N PRO A 22 -25.52 11.58 -12.34
CA PRO A 22 -24.60 10.90 -13.24
C PRO A 22 -23.33 10.42 -12.53
N VAL A 23 -22.68 9.40 -13.08
CA VAL A 23 -21.38 8.91 -12.58
C VAL A 23 -20.37 10.06 -12.53
N GLY A 24 -19.60 10.12 -11.44
CA GLY A 24 -18.64 11.20 -11.18
C GLY A 24 -19.25 12.47 -10.61
N ARG A 25 -20.58 12.60 -10.52
CA ARG A 25 -21.21 13.73 -9.82
C ARG A 25 -21.20 13.48 -8.31
N GLY A 26 -20.80 14.50 -7.55
CA GLY A 26 -20.75 14.42 -6.09
C GLY A 26 -20.96 15.77 -5.41
N LEU A 27 -20.86 15.77 -4.07
CA LEU A 27 -20.86 16.99 -3.26
C LEU A 27 -19.46 17.28 -2.74
N MET A 28 -19.05 18.54 -2.86
CA MET A 28 -17.82 19.08 -2.31
C MET A 28 -18.13 19.74 -0.96
N LYS A 29 -17.30 19.45 0.04
CA LYS A 29 -17.44 20.05 1.37
C LYS A 29 -17.27 21.57 1.28
N GLY A 30 -18.28 22.29 1.75
CA GLY A 30 -18.36 23.75 1.71
C GLY A 30 -19.46 24.27 2.63
N GLN A 31 -19.58 25.59 2.76
CA GLN A 31 -20.67 26.23 3.51
C GLN A 31 -21.43 27.21 2.59
N PRO A 32 -22.51 26.78 1.92
CA PRO A 32 -23.10 25.43 1.89
C PRO A 32 -22.32 24.45 1.00
N PRO A 33 -22.59 23.14 1.07
CA PRO A 33 -22.01 22.15 0.16
C PRO A 33 -22.39 22.42 -1.29
N GLU A 34 -21.44 22.21 -2.20
CA GLU A 34 -21.60 22.48 -3.64
C GLU A 34 -21.56 21.19 -4.46
N LEU A 35 -22.24 21.19 -5.60
CA LEU A 35 -22.19 20.07 -6.55
C LEU A 35 -20.92 20.17 -7.38
N PHE A 36 -20.25 19.05 -7.60
CA PHE A 36 -19.14 18.95 -8.54
C PHE A 36 -19.31 17.76 -9.48
N GLN A 37 -18.60 17.80 -10.60
CA GLN A 37 -18.44 16.70 -11.53
C GLN A 37 -16.95 16.35 -11.58
N ALA A 38 -16.60 15.12 -11.22
CA ALA A 38 -15.24 14.63 -11.31
C ALA A 38 -14.77 14.67 -12.78
N ALA A 39 -13.63 15.31 -13.01
CA ALA A 39 -12.96 15.24 -14.30
C ALA A 39 -12.43 13.83 -14.50
N LEU A 40 -12.59 13.30 -15.71
CA LEU A 40 -11.80 12.15 -16.13
C LEU A 40 -10.34 12.59 -16.28
N PRO A 41 -9.36 11.72 -15.98
CA PRO A 41 -7.94 12.04 -16.16
C PRO A 41 -7.58 12.37 -17.62
N PHE A 42 -8.42 11.98 -18.58
CA PHE A 42 -8.32 12.35 -19.99
C PHE A 42 -9.68 12.12 -20.69
N ILE A 43 -9.77 12.56 -21.95
CA ILE A 43 -10.96 12.43 -22.79
C ILE A 43 -10.81 11.16 -23.63
N GLY A 44 -11.75 10.23 -23.50
CA GLY A 44 -11.82 9.03 -24.34
C GLY A 44 -13.28 8.66 -24.61
N GLU A 45 -13.56 8.19 -25.81
CA GLU A 45 -14.92 7.82 -26.23
C GLU A 45 -15.21 6.34 -25.92
N SER A 46 -14.17 5.56 -25.56
CA SER A 46 -14.27 4.16 -25.15
C SER A 46 -13.31 3.76 -24.01
N GLU A 47 -13.62 2.67 -23.31
CA GLU A 47 -12.72 2.10 -22.28
C GLU A 47 -11.35 1.68 -22.84
N LEU A 48 -11.29 1.26 -24.12
CA LEU A 48 -10.05 0.86 -24.77
C LEU A 48 -9.12 2.07 -24.96
N GLU A 49 -9.65 3.16 -25.52
CA GLU A 49 -8.94 4.43 -25.63
C GLU A 49 -8.50 4.92 -24.26
N TYR A 50 -9.35 4.73 -23.24
CA TYR A 50 -9.04 5.09 -21.88
C TYR A 50 -7.79 4.36 -21.35
N SER A 51 -7.75 3.04 -21.49
CA SER A 51 -6.58 2.25 -21.08
C SER A 51 -5.30 2.65 -21.82
N GLN A 52 -5.40 2.96 -23.11
CA GLN A 52 -4.26 3.35 -23.94
C GLN A 52 -3.71 4.73 -23.54
N GLN A 53 -4.57 5.73 -23.38
CA GLN A 53 -4.15 7.08 -22.99
C GLN A 53 -3.52 7.09 -21.59
N LEU A 54 -4.09 6.33 -20.64
CA LEU A 54 -3.53 6.19 -19.30
C LEU A 54 -2.09 5.65 -19.33
N LYS A 55 -1.84 4.59 -20.12
CA LYS A 55 -0.49 4.02 -20.28
C LYS A 55 0.49 5.04 -20.86
N THR A 56 0.08 5.77 -21.89
CA THR A 56 0.91 6.81 -22.53
C THR A 56 1.32 7.90 -21.54
N ILE A 57 0.40 8.39 -20.72
CA ILE A 57 0.68 9.42 -19.71
C ILE A 57 1.62 8.88 -18.63
N ILE A 58 1.37 7.66 -18.12
CA ILE A 58 2.25 7.02 -17.12
C ILE A 58 3.67 6.91 -17.66
N GLN A 59 3.83 6.48 -18.92
CA GLN A 59 5.14 6.36 -19.56
C GLN A 59 5.82 7.73 -19.73
N LYS A 60 5.07 8.75 -20.15
CA LYS A 60 5.58 10.11 -20.30
C LYS A 60 6.06 10.68 -18.96
N MET A 61 5.23 10.62 -17.92
CA MET A 61 5.58 11.09 -16.57
C MET A 61 6.82 10.37 -16.04
N ASN A 62 6.90 9.06 -16.24
CA ASN A 62 8.05 8.27 -15.82
C ASN A 62 9.33 8.55 -16.62
N GLY A 63 9.20 8.94 -17.90
CA GLY A 63 10.34 9.30 -18.75
C GLY A 63 10.87 10.72 -18.51
N GLU A 64 9.99 11.65 -18.14
CA GLU A 64 10.36 13.04 -17.81
C GLU A 64 10.89 13.19 -16.38
N TRP A 65 10.54 12.28 -15.47
CA TRP A 65 10.97 12.32 -14.08
C TRP A 65 12.40 11.80 -13.90
N ASN A 66 13.32 12.70 -13.57
CA ASN A 66 14.73 12.39 -13.29
C ASN A 66 15.08 12.36 -11.79
N GLY A 67 14.09 12.51 -10.90
CA GLY A 67 14.28 12.49 -9.45
C GLY A 67 14.19 11.09 -8.85
N GLU A 68 14.30 11.00 -7.53
CA GLU A 68 14.01 9.76 -6.81
C GLU A 68 12.56 9.33 -7.02
N LYS A 69 12.34 8.04 -7.24
CA LYS A 69 11.00 7.46 -7.32
C LYS A 69 10.46 7.17 -5.92
N ALA A 70 9.14 7.03 -5.82
CA ALA A 70 8.50 6.55 -4.60
C ALA A 70 9.13 5.22 -4.16
N LYS A 71 9.48 5.11 -2.88
CA LYS A 71 10.05 3.89 -2.31
C LYS A 71 9.01 2.76 -2.37
N ALA A 72 9.46 1.56 -2.71
CA ALA A 72 8.60 0.38 -2.64
C ALA A 72 8.17 0.13 -1.20
N ILE A 73 6.98 -0.46 -1.03
CA ILE A 73 6.55 -0.96 0.27
C ILE A 73 7.53 -2.08 0.67
N PRO A 74 8.16 -2.00 1.86
CA PRO A 74 9.04 -3.06 2.33
C PRO A 74 8.20 -4.34 2.51
N MET A 75 8.64 -5.43 1.89
CA MET A 75 7.97 -6.74 1.93
C MET A 75 8.92 -7.79 2.48
N VAL A 76 8.42 -8.62 3.40
CA VAL A 76 9.21 -9.74 3.93
C VAL A 76 9.53 -10.69 2.77
N PRO A 77 10.81 -11.00 2.52
CA PRO A 77 11.18 -11.86 1.42
C PRO A 77 10.68 -13.28 1.65
N LYS A 78 10.30 -13.96 0.57
CA LYS A 78 9.86 -15.37 0.62
C LYS A 78 10.96 -16.31 1.09
N GLU A 79 12.20 -15.98 0.74
CA GLU A 79 13.39 -16.75 1.05
C GLU A 79 14.44 -15.80 1.62
N ILE A 80 15.06 -16.22 2.73
CA ILE A 80 16.14 -15.50 3.39
C ILE A 80 17.37 -16.39 3.35
N PHE A 81 18.45 -15.84 2.80
CA PHE A 81 19.74 -16.51 2.73
C PHE A 81 20.58 -16.12 3.94
N VAL A 82 21.19 -17.10 4.59
CA VAL A 82 21.99 -16.90 5.82
C VAL A 82 23.14 -15.92 5.57
N GLU A 83 23.72 -15.93 4.38
CA GLU A 83 24.79 -15.01 3.96
C GLU A 83 24.37 -13.55 4.06
N ARG A 84 23.08 -13.23 3.87
CA ARG A 84 22.54 -11.87 4.02
C ARG A 84 22.26 -11.49 5.47
N MET A 85 22.31 -12.44 6.38
CA MET A 85 22.09 -12.23 7.82
C MET A 85 23.40 -12.08 8.60
N ILE A 86 24.55 -12.32 7.94
CA ILE A 86 25.89 -12.27 8.52
C ILE A 86 26.58 -11.00 8.00
N GLU A 87 26.24 -9.84 8.53
CA GLU A 87 26.92 -8.59 8.15
C GLU A 87 28.14 -8.29 9.03
N LYS A 88 28.13 -8.72 10.30
CA LYS A 88 29.28 -8.63 11.23
C LYS A 88 29.24 -9.80 12.21
N LEU A 89 30.29 -10.63 12.23
CA LEU A 89 30.52 -11.59 13.32
C LEU A 89 30.98 -10.83 14.56
N GLU A 90 30.04 -10.19 15.26
CA GLU A 90 30.30 -9.70 16.61
C GLU A 90 30.26 -10.89 17.57
N ARG A 91 31.25 -10.95 18.47
CA ARG A 91 31.29 -12.01 19.48
C ARG A 91 30.00 -11.93 20.30
N ALA A 92 29.46 -13.08 20.65
CA ALA A 92 28.24 -13.22 21.45
C ALA A 92 26.93 -12.71 20.79
N HIS A 93 26.86 -12.42 19.48
CA HIS A 93 25.59 -12.12 18.81
C HIS A 93 25.13 -13.23 17.86
N ILE A 94 23.84 -13.59 17.93
CA ILE A 94 23.19 -14.55 17.01
C ILE A 94 22.08 -13.85 16.24
N SER A 95 22.19 -13.82 14.91
CA SER A 95 21.11 -13.38 14.01
C SER A 95 20.06 -14.49 13.87
N ALA A 96 18.79 -14.18 14.17
CA ALA A 96 17.72 -15.18 14.18
C ALA A 96 16.77 -15.08 12.97
N GLY A 97 16.60 -13.89 12.40
CA GLY A 97 15.69 -13.70 11.28
C GLY A 97 15.46 -12.23 10.96
N ILE A 98 14.41 -11.96 10.21
CA ILE A 98 13.97 -10.60 9.86
C ILE A 98 12.63 -10.33 10.53
N GLU A 99 12.52 -9.19 11.21
CA GLU A 99 11.28 -8.68 11.79
C GLU A 99 10.33 -8.22 10.68
N THR A 100 9.03 -8.43 10.84
CA THR A 100 8.05 -8.33 9.74
C THR A 100 7.47 -6.93 9.51
N GLU A 101 7.52 -6.03 10.49
CA GLU A 101 6.99 -4.67 10.42
C GLU A 101 7.98 -3.72 9.73
N ASP A 102 9.23 -3.72 10.19
CA ASP A 102 10.30 -2.82 9.75
C ASP A 102 11.31 -3.49 8.81
N ILE A 103 11.25 -4.82 8.65
CA ILE A 103 12.18 -5.61 7.82
C ILE A 103 13.63 -5.38 8.25
N ARG A 104 13.85 -5.57 9.55
CA ARG A 104 15.16 -5.44 10.17
C ARG A 104 15.66 -6.79 10.65
N LEU A 105 16.98 -6.99 10.55
CA LEU A 105 17.63 -8.15 11.11
C LEU A 105 17.43 -8.17 12.63
N GLN A 106 16.79 -9.22 13.13
CA GLN A 106 16.66 -9.46 14.56
C GLN A 106 17.82 -10.33 15.02
N SER A 107 18.52 -9.85 16.04
CA SER A 107 19.66 -10.52 16.66
C SER A 107 19.46 -10.61 18.17
N PHE A 108 20.11 -11.60 18.78
CA PHE A 108 20.15 -11.82 20.22
C PHE A 108 21.58 -11.73 20.74
N SER A 109 21.78 -11.11 21.90
CA SER A 109 23.06 -11.08 22.60
C SER A 109 23.13 -12.20 23.64
N LEU A 110 24.18 -13.02 23.57
CA LEU A 110 24.47 -14.09 24.52
C LEU A 110 25.10 -13.55 25.83
N ASP A 111 25.53 -12.29 25.85
CA ASP A 111 26.01 -11.64 27.08
C ASP A 111 24.85 -11.31 28.04
N GLU A 112 23.67 -11.06 27.48
CA GLU A 112 22.46 -10.71 28.24
C GLU A 112 21.53 -11.92 28.47
N MET A 113 21.61 -12.93 27.60
CA MET A 113 20.80 -14.15 27.68
C MET A 113 21.66 -15.42 27.56
N SER A 114 21.48 -16.33 28.50
CA SER A 114 22.21 -17.61 28.54
C SER A 114 21.46 -18.78 27.91
N HIS A 115 20.16 -18.63 27.59
CA HIS A 115 19.30 -19.73 27.13
C HIS A 115 18.35 -19.26 26.01
N ILE A 116 18.19 -20.08 24.97
CA ILE A 116 17.23 -19.87 23.86
C ILE A 116 16.40 -21.15 23.71
N PHE A 117 15.08 -21.00 23.61
CA PHE A 117 14.16 -22.11 23.34
C PHE A 117 13.60 -21.97 21.93
N ILE A 118 13.68 -23.05 21.13
CA ILE A 118 13.13 -23.10 19.78
C ILE A 118 12.01 -24.13 19.77
N GLY A 119 10.79 -23.66 19.50
CA GLY A 119 9.60 -24.50 19.35
C GLY A 119 9.07 -24.44 17.92
N GLY A 120 8.50 -25.54 17.45
CA GLY A 120 7.88 -25.62 16.13
C GLY A 120 7.05 -26.87 15.96
N ARG A 121 6.09 -26.83 15.02
CA ARG A 121 5.33 -28.00 14.59
C ARG A 121 6.10 -28.70 13.47
N ILE A 122 6.26 -30.02 13.56
CA ILE A 122 6.81 -30.82 12.46
C ILE A 122 5.67 -31.11 11.49
N GLU A 123 5.73 -30.53 10.29
CA GLU A 123 4.87 -30.92 9.17
C GLU A 123 5.69 -31.76 8.19
N VAL A 124 5.34 -33.04 8.07
CA VAL A 124 5.99 -33.97 7.13
C VAL A 124 5.38 -33.76 5.76
N PHE A 125 6.09 -33.08 4.87
CA PHE A 125 5.72 -33.01 3.46
C PHE A 125 6.11 -34.33 2.78
N VAL A 126 5.12 -35.17 2.46
CA VAL A 126 5.31 -36.35 1.63
C VAL A 126 5.39 -35.88 0.19
N ILE A 127 6.58 -35.98 -0.41
CA ILE A 127 6.78 -35.76 -1.84
C ILE A 127 6.31 -37.04 -2.54
N ALA A 128 5.18 -36.97 -3.25
CA ALA A 128 4.66 -38.02 -4.11
C ALA A 128 5.15 -37.83 -5.56
#